data_AF-A0A2D6N5J4-F1
#
_entry.id   AF-A0A2D6N5J4-F1
#
_cell.length_a   1.000
_cell.length_b   1.000
_cell.length_c   1.000
_cell.angle_alpha   90.00
_cell.angle_beta   90.00
_cell.angle_gamma   90.00
#
_symmetry.space_group_name_H-M   'P 1'
#
loop_
_entity.id
_entity.type
_entity.pdbx_description
1 polymer ?
#
loop_
_entity_poly.entity_id
_entity_poly.type
_entity_poly.pdbx_seq_one_letter_code
_entity_poly.pdbx_strand_id
1 'polypeptide(L)' 'MPDKDLNVEYMLDNVWIVGDPDEVARQVGQLSEDLGGFGVLLLMGHEWSPREQWERSMTLFVNEVVPQLQDL' A
#
# COMPACT_ATOMS: atom_id res chain seq x y z
N MET A 1 2.12 18.86 11.37
CA MET A 1 1.30 19.90 10.72
C MET A 1 0.01 20.08 11.50
N PRO A 2 -0.74 21.19 11.34
CA PRO A 2 -2.10 21.33 11.86
C PRO A 2 -3.07 20.26 11.33
N ASP A 3 -4.00 19.78 12.16
CA ASP A 3 -4.95 18.71 11.79
C ASP A 3 -5.77 19.01 10.52
N LYS A 4 -6.12 20.28 10.30
CA LYS A 4 -6.84 20.73 9.10
C LYS A 4 -6.07 20.50 7.79
N ASP A 5 -4.76 20.30 7.87
CA ASP A 5 -3.90 20.05 6.71
C ASP A 5 -3.77 18.54 6.43
N LEU A 6 -4.33 17.67 7.29
CA LEU A 6 -4.47 16.22 7.07
C LEU A 6 -5.69 15.96 6.17
N ASN A 7 -5.50 16.15 4.88
CA ASN A 7 -6.50 15.88 3.84
C ASN A 7 -6.15 14.63 3.04
N VAL A 8 -7.00 14.28 2.07
CA VAL A 8 -6.84 13.08 1.24
C VAL A 8 -5.54 13.13 0.44
N GLU A 9 -5.20 14.29 -0.11
CA GLU A 9 -3.97 14.49 -0.89
C GLU A 9 -2.73 14.25 -0.01
N TYR A 10 -2.70 14.80 1.20
CA TYR A 10 -1.62 14.55 2.14
C TYR A 10 -1.50 13.06 2.49
N MET A 11 -2.63 12.38 2.72
CA MET A 11 -2.64 10.96 3.04
C MET A 11 -2.13 10.11 1.86
N LEU A 12 -2.53 10.44 0.63
CA LEU A 12 -2.06 9.76 -0.59
C LEU A 12 -0.55 9.94 -0.81
N ASP A 13 -0.04 11.14 -0.57
CA ASP A 13 1.35 11.47 -0.85
C ASP A 13 2.33 10.99 0.23
N ASN A 14 1.87 10.78 1.47
CA ASN A 14 2.76 10.59 2.62
C ASN A 14 2.45 9.39 3.51
N VAL A 15 1.26 8.79 3.43
CA VAL A 15 0.83 7.79 4.43
C VAL A 15 0.33 6.50 3.80
N TRP A 16 -0.58 6.59 2.83
CA TRP A 16 -1.15 5.41 2.19
C TRP A 16 -0.22 4.85 1.12
N ILE A 17 -0.23 3.53 1.00
CA ILE A 17 0.47 2.84 -0.07
C ILE A 17 -0.48 2.72 -1.26
N VAL A 18 -0.34 3.62 -2.23
CA VAL A 18 -1.23 3.74 -3.39
C VAL A 18 -0.41 4.02 -4.64
N GLY A 19 -0.72 3.30 -5.72
CA GLY A 19 -0.04 3.45 -7.00
C GLY A 19 -0.35 2.31 -7.96
N ASP A 20 0.46 2.21 -9.00
CA ASP A 20 0.57 0.99 -9.80
C ASP A 20 1.38 -0.09 -9.02
N PRO A 21 1.46 -1.34 -9.52
CA PRO A 21 2.14 -2.41 -8.79
C PRO A 21 3.61 -2.14 -8.47
N ASP A 22 4.36 -1.51 -9.37
CA ASP A 22 5.79 -1.24 -9.18
C ASP A 22 6.01 -0.16 -8.12
N GLU A 23 5.18 0.89 -8.15
CA GLU A 23 5.22 1.96 -7.15
C GLU A 23 4.80 1.46 -5.77
N VAL A 24 3.77 0.60 -5.70
CA VAL A 24 3.36 -0.06 -4.46
C VAL A 24 4.48 -0.96 -3.91
N ALA A 25 5.13 -1.77 -4.76
CA ALA A 25 6.24 -2.61 -4.34
C ALA A 25 7.39 -1.78 -3.76
N ARG A 26 7.75 -0.68 -4.43
CA ARG A 26 8.77 0.26 -3.96
C ARG A 26 8.42 0.88 -2.60
N GLN A 27 7.18 1.32 -2.42
CA GLN A 27 6.74 1.90 -1.13
C GLN A 27 6.74 0.87 0.01
N VAL A 28 6.32 -0.37 -0.26
CA VAL A 28 6.39 -1.46 0.73
C VAL A 28 7.85 -1.81 1.08
N GLY A 29 8.73 -1.86 0.09
CA GLY A 29 10.15 -2.10 0.29
C GLY A 29 10.81 -1.01 1.15
N GLN A 30 10.54 0.27 0.82
CA GLN A 30 11.02 1.39 1.62
C GLN A 30 10.51 1.31 3.06
N LEU A 31 9.23 0.99 3.27
CA LEU A 31 8.67 0.81 4.61
C LEU A 31 9.38 -0.31 5.38
N SER A 32 9.70 -1.42 4.70
CA SER A 32 10.46 -2.51 5.31
C SER A 32 11.86 -2.05 5.74
N GLU A 33 12.59 -1.37 4.86
CA GLU A 33 13.92 -0.82 5.15
C GLU A 33 13.89 0.16 6.34
N ASP A 34 12.94 1.09 6.35
CA ASP A 34 12.80 2.13 7.38
C ASP A 34 12.50 1.53 8.77
N LEU A 35 11.80 0.40 8.81
CA LEU A 35 11.42 -0.30 10.05
C LEU A 35 12.41 -1.41 10.45
N GLY A 36 13.37 -1.75 9.59
CA GLY A 36 14.28 -2.89 9.78
C GLY A 36 13.61 -4.26 9.56
N GLY A 37 12.55 -4.30 8.75
CA GLY A 37 11.81 -5.49 8.37
C GLY A 37 10.51 -5.70 9.15
N PHE A 38 9.60 -6.48 8.57
CA PHE A 38 8.40 -6.98 9.23
C PHE A 38 8.08 -8.40 8.73
N GLY A 39 7.46 -9.22 9.59
CA GLY A 39 7.09 -10.59 9.21
C GLY A 39 5.77 -10.70 8.42
N VAL A 40 4.89 -9.71 8.58
CA VAL A 40 3.56 -9.69 7.95
C VAL A 40 3.17 -8.27 7.61
N LEU A 41 2.74 -8.04 6.37
CA LEU A 41 2.01 -6.83 5.98
C LEU A 41 0.50 -7.11 6.01
N LEU A 42 -0.22 -6.46 6.92
CA LEU A 42 -1.67 -6.61 7.03
C LEU A 42 -2.38 -5.60 6.13
N LEU A 43 -3.05 -6.08 5.08
CA LEU A 43 -3.88 -5.23 4.23
C LEU A 43 -5.23 -4.94 4.91
N MET A 44 -5.58 -3.65 5.01
CA MET A 44 -6.87 -3.22 5.55
C MET A 44 -7.90 -3.08 4.44
N GLY A 45 -8.98 -3.88 4.52
CA GLY A 45 -10.16 -3.74 3.66
C GLY A 45 -11.27 -3.01 4.40
N HIS A 46 -11.58 -1.78 4.01
CA HIS A 46 -12.82 -1.12 4.43
C HIS A 46 -14.00 -1.59 3.56
N GLU A 47 -15.25 -1.29 3.89
CA GLU A 47 -16.40 -1.72 3.09
C GLU A 47 -16.36 -1.09 1.68
N TRP A 48 -15.76 -1.81 0.72
CA TRP A 48 -15.53 -1.29 -0.62
C TRP A 48 -16.79 -1.41 -1.48
N SER A 49 -17.31 -0.25 -1.88
CA SER A 49 -18.31 -0.12 -2.94
C SER A 49 -17.74 0.81 -4.02
N PRO A 50 -17.44 0.32 -5.24
CA PRO A 50 -17.77 -1.01 -5.76
C PRO A 50 -16.71 -2.09 -5.46
N ARG A 51 -17.18 -3.27 -5.04
CA ARG A 51 -16.37 -4.45 -4.67
C ARG A 51 -15.36 -4.89 -5.73
N GLU A 52 -15.70 -4.78 -7.01
CA GLU A 52 -14.85 -5.22 -8.13
C GLU A 52 -13.50 -4.49 -8.17
N GLN A 53 -13.48 -3.20 -7.82
CA GLN A 53 -12.23 -2.43 -7.78
C GLN A 53 -11.29 -2.93 -6.68
N TRP A 54 -11.86 -3.27 -5.53
CA TRP A 54 -11.11 -3.87 -4.43
C TRP A 54 -10.56 -5.25 -4.80
N GLU A 55 -11.40 -6.11 -5.37
CA GLU A 55 -10.97 -7.45 -5.81
C GLU A 55 -9.86 -7.36 -6.85
N ARG A 56 -9.95 -6.41 -7.80
CA ARG A 56 -8.89 -6.13 -8.75
C ARG A 56 -7.61 -5.66 -8.05
N SER A 57 -7.70 -4.70 -7.13
CA SER A 57 -6.54 -4.20 -6.37
C SER A 57 -5.84 -5.32 -5.60
N MET A 58 -6.59 -6.16 -4.89
CA MET A 58 -6.03 -7.32 -4.17
C MET A 58 -5.42 -8.36 -5.12
N THR A 59 -6.03 -8.57 -6.28
CA THR A 59 -5.51 -9.47 -7.31
C THR A 59 -4.17 -8.97 -7.86
N LEU A 60 -4.05 -7.67 -8.14
CA LEU A 60 -2.80 -7.05 -8.57
C LEU A 60 -1.74 -7.14 -7.46
N PHE A 61 -2.14 -6.89 -6.21
CA PHE A 61 -1.22 -6.97 -5.08
C PHE A 61 -0.59 -8.37 -4.96
N VAL A 62 -1.41 -9.43 -4.96
CA VAL A 62 -0.89 -10.80 -4.83
C VAL A 62 -0.07 -11.24 -6.04
N ASN A 63 -0.50 -10.90 -7.26
CA ASN A 63 0.13 -11.43 -8.47
C ASN A 63 1.29 -10.59 -9.01
N GLU A 64 1.33 -9.29 -8.71
CA GLU A 64 2.30 -8.36 -9.29
C GLU A 64 3.18 -7.68 -8.24
N VAL A 65 2.68 -7.42 -7.03
CA VAL A 65 3.47 -6.77 -5.96
C VAL A 65 4.23 -7.81 -5.14
N VAL A 66 3.55 -8.79 -4.55
CA VAL A 66 4.17 -9.79 -3.65
C VAL A 66 5.40 -10.48 -4.26
N PRO A 67 5.44 -10.85 -5.56
CA PRO A 67 6.64 -11.44 -6.16
C PRO A 67 7.87 -10.52 -6.17
N GLN A 68 7.68 -9.20 -6.21
CA GLN A 68 8.77 -8.21 -6.18
C GLN A 68 9.35 -8.04 -4.76
N LEU A 69 8.65 -8.52 -3.74
CA LEU A 69 9.00 -8.37 -2.33
C LEU A 69 9.65 -9.63 -1.74
N GLN A 70 10.02 -10.62 -2.57
CA GLN A 70 10.54 -11.91 -2.09
C GLN A 70 11.90 -11.81 -1.39
N ASP A 71 12.66 -10.76 -1.68
CA ASP A 71 13.99 -10.51 -1.13
C ASP A 71 13.99 -9.50 0.04
N LEU A 72 12.80 -9.08 0.52
CA LEU A 72 12.65 -8.21 1.70
C LEU A 72 12.96 -8.91 3.02
#